data_AF-A0A356P6I9-F1
#
_entry.id   AF-A0A356P6I9-F1
#
_cell.length_a   1.000
_cell.length_b   1.000
_cell.length_c   1.000
_cell.angle_alpha   90.00
_cell.angle_beta   90.00
_cell.angle_gamma   90.00
#
_symmetry.space_group_name_H-M   'P 1'
#
loop_
_entity.id
_entity.type
_entity.pdbx_description
1 polymer ?
#
loop_
_entity_poly.entity_id
_entity_poly.type
_entity_poly.pdbx_seq_one_letter_code
_entity_poly.pdbx_strand_id
1 'polypeptide(L)'
;DILTCLEGEEEKKVSLAGLVTGFRQHVTKKGEMMASLVLEDLTGGIEVLVFPRVYAQTCALNNDQVIVVVGKYIIRDEEKKIFAEKITALE
;
A
#
# COMPACT_ATOMS: atom_id res chain seq x y z
N ASP A 1 -11.83 -7.35 0.62
CA ASP A 1 -11.26 -6.87 1.90
C ASP A 1 -9.84 -7.38 2.04
N ILE A 2 -9.12 -6.87 3.03
CA ILE A 2 -7.72 -7.24 3.30
C ILE A 2 -7.59 -8.70 3.72
N LEU A 3 -8.50 -9.23 4.56
CA LEU A 3 -8.46 -10.61 5.01
C LEU A 3 -8.47 -11.61 3.86
N THR A 4 -9.34 -11.41 2.86
CA THR A 4 -9.39 -12.26 1.65
C THR A 4 -8.07 -12.24 0.87
N CYS A 5 -7.31 -11.14 0.93
CA CYS A 5 -5.97 -11.11 0.33
C CYS A 5 -4.99 -11.91 1.19
N LEU A 6 -5.04 -11.76 2.51
CA LEU A 6 -4.18 -12.47 3.45
C LEU A 6 -4.41 -13.99 3.49
N GLU A 7 -5.61 -14.48 3.17
CA GLU A 7 -5.89 -15.91 3.02
C GLU A 7 -5.48 -16.45 1.65
N GLY A 8 -5.35 -15.58 0.65
CA GLY A 8 -4.99 -15.97 -0.72
C GLY A 8 -3.52 -16.41 -0.85
N GLU A 9 -3.31 -17.44 -1.67
CA GLU A 9 -1.98 -17.94 -2.07
C GLU A 9 -1.60 -17.58 -3.51
N GLU A 10 -2.44 -16.80 -4.20
CA GLU A 10 -2.20 -16.35 -5.57
C GLU A 10 -1.94 -14.85 -5.64
N GLU A 11 -0.92 -14.46 -6.41
CA GLU A 11 -0.69 -13.06 -6.75
C GLU A 11 -1.78 -12.56 -7.69
N LYS A 12 -2.36 -11.39 -7.38
CA LYS A 12 -3.43 -10.81 -8.20
C LYS A 12 -3.44 -9.29 -8.13
N LYS A 13 -4.14 -8.66 -9.07
CA LYS A 13 -4.46 -7.24 -8.97
C LYS A 13 -5.57 -7.05 -7.94
N VAL A 14 -5.41 -6.05 -7.09
CA VAL A 14 -6.33 -5.73 -6.00
C VAL A 14 -6.64 -4.24 -5.99
N SER A 15 -7.81 -3.91 -5.47
CA SER A 15 -8.23 -2.55 -5.14
C SER A 15 -8.79 -2.58 -3.73
N LEU A 16 -8.08 -1.99 -2.78
CA LEU A 16 -8.42 -2.00 -1.36
C LEU A 16 -8.57 -0.58 -0.85
N ALA A 17 -9.48 -0.36 0.10
CA ALA A 17 -9.66 0.90 0.79
C ALA A 17 -9.44 0.69 2.29
N GLY A 18 -8.83 1.65 2.96
CA GLY A 18 -8.51 1.53 4.37
C GLY A 18 -7.86 2.78 4.95
N LEU A 19 -7.66 2.76 6.26
CA LEU A 19 -6.95 3.76 7.03
C LEU A 19 -5.44 3.51 6.96
N VAL A 20 -4.66 4.58 6.80
CA VAL A 20 -3.20 4.52 6.93
C VAL A 20 -2.84 4.57 8.42
N THR A 21 -2.42 3.44 8.99
CA THR A 21 -2.06 3.32 10.42
C THR A 21 -0.56 3.36 10.69
N GLY A 22 0.25 3.23 9.64
CA GLY A 22 1.70 3.44 9.70
C GLY A 22 2.21 3.96 8.37
N PHE A 23 2.95 5.06 8.39
CA PHE A 23 3.53 5.68 7.20
C PHE A 23 5.00 5.98 7.42
N ARG A 24 5.85 5.51 6.50
CA ARG A 24 7.30 5.76 6.52
C ARG A 24 7.79 6.14 5.13
N GLN A 25 8.37 7.33 5.03
CA GLN A 25 9.07 7.78 3.83
C GLN A 25 10.48 7.21 3.79
N HIS A 26 10.95 6.91 2.58
CA HIS A 26 12.30 6.44 2.32
C HIS A 26 12.85 7.17 1.09
N VAL A 27 14.17 7.31 1.04
CA VAL A 27 14.88 7.81 -0.13
C VAL A 27 15.62 6.64 -0.76
N THR A 28 15.40 6.40 -2.05
CA THR A 28 16.11 5.33 -2.77
C THR A 28 17.58 5.69 -2.93
N LYS A 29 18.40 4.70 -3.33
CA LYS A 29 19.82 4.93 -3.68
C LYS A 29 20.02 5.99 -4.77
N LYS A 30 19.00 6.26 -5.59
CA LYS A 30 19.02 7.26 -6.66
C LYS A 30 18.51 8.63 -6.22
N GLY A 31 18.16 8.80 -4.95
CA GLY A 31 17.63 10.06 -4.41
C GLY A 31 16.13 10.26 -4.62
N GLU A 32 15.42 9.26 -5.13
CA GLU A 32 13.97 9.37 -5.36
C GLU A 32 13.18 9.00 -4.10
N MET A 33 12.06 9.67 -3.87
CA MET A 33 11.22 9.40 -2.70
C MET A 33 10.35 8.17 -2.94
N MET A 34 10.27 7.27 -1.97
CA MET A 34 9.33 6.15 -1.92
C MET A 34 8.70 6.09 -0.52
N ALA A 35 7.68 5.28 -0.32
CA ALA A 35 7.11 5.06 1.01
C ALA A 35 6.72 3.60 1.24
N SER A 36 6.74 3.19 2.50
CA SER A 36 6.03 2.01 2.97
C SER A 36 4.92 2.47 3.91
N LEU A 37 3.74 1.87 3.77
CA LEU A 37 2.61 2.17 4.65
C LEU A 37 1.86 0.90 5.06
N VAL A 38 1.14 0.97 6.17
CA VAL A 38 0.19 -0.07 6.60
C VAL A 38 -1.21 0.44 6.27
N LEU A 39 -1.91 -0.31 5.42
CA LEU A 39 -3.31 -0.07 5.10
C LEU A 39 -4.16 -1.01 5.97
N GLU A 40 -5.09 -0.45 6.72
CA GLU A 40 -5.95 -1.19 7.63
C GLU A 40 -7.43 -1.00 7.30
N ASP A 41 -8.19 -2.09 7.25
CA ASP A 41 -9.65 -2.09 7.15
C ASP A 41 -10.24 -2.82 8.36
N LEU A 42 -11.56 -3.03 8.38
CA LEU A 42 -12.23 -3.72 9.49
C LEU A 42 -11.86 -5.21 9.63
N THR A 43 -11.10 -5.76 8.69
CA THR A 43 -10.78 -7.20 8.59
C THR A 43 -9.29 -7.49 8.84
N GLY A 44 -8.41 -6.51 8.67
CA GLY A 44 -6.99 -6.67 8.94
C GLY A 44 -6.13 -5.54 8.38
N GLY A 45 -4.81 -5.69 8.53
CA GLY A 45 -3.80 -4.76 8.02
C GLY A 45 -2.86 -5.44 7.02
N ILE A 46 -2.43 -4.70 6.00
CA ILE A 46 -1.44 -5.16 5.02
C ILE A 46 -0.43 -4.06 4.68
N GLU A 47 0.82 -4.45 4.52
CA GLU A 47 1.87 -3.52 4.08
C GLU A 47 1.70 -3.19 2.58
N VAL A 48 1.81 -1.90 2.28
CA VAL A 48 1.77 -1.35 0.93
C VAL A 48 3.10 -0.65 0.66
N LEU A 49 3.77 -1.06 -0.40
CA LEU A 49 4.98 -0.42 -0.90
C LEU A 49 4.63 0.54 -2.03
N VAL A 50 5.03 1.80 -1.88
CA VAL A 50 4.77 2.89 -2.82
C VAL A 50 6.07 3.28 -3.49
N PHE A 51 6.29 2.77 -4.70
CA PHE A 51 7.49 3.07 -5.49
C PHE A 51 7.53 4.52 -5.95
N PRO A 52 8.73 5.06 -6.27
CA PRO A 52 8.88 6.48 -6.57
C PRO A 52 7.96 7.05 -7.64
N ARG A 53 7.75 6.29 -8.73
CA ARG A 53 6.84 6.69 -9.80
C ARG A 53 5.42 6.95 -9.28
N VAL A 54 4.92 6.13 -8.36
CA VAL A 54 3.58 6.25 -7.79
C VAL A 54 3.58 7.35 -6.73
N TYR A 55 4.60 7.38 -5.88
CA TYR A 55 4.76 8.38 -4.82
C TYR A 55 4.78 9.82 -5.38
N ALA A 56 5.45 10.05 -6.51
CA ALA A 56 5.50 11.35 -7.18
C ALA A 56 4.15 11.81 -7.75
N GLN A 57 3.20 10.90 -7.97
CA GLN A 57 1.86 11.20 -8.51
C GLN A 57 0.80 11.32 -7.41
N THR A 58 1.12 10.94 -6.17
CA THR A 58 0.19 10.97 -5.05
C THR A 58 0.22 12.30 -4.33
N CYS A 59 -0.95 12.74 -3.84
CA CYS A 59 -1.03 13.82 -2.86
C CYS A 59 -0.30 13.43 -1.56
N ALA A 60 -0.09 14.39 -0.66
CA ALA A 60 0.58 14.13 0.61
C ALA A 60 -0.11 13.02 1.40
N LEU A 61 0.57 11.87 1.53
CA LEU A 61 0.16 10.73 2.34
C LEU A 61 0.64 10.93 3.77
N ASN A 62 -0.25 10.69 4.73
CA ASN A 62 -0.01 10.78 6.17
C ASN A 62 -0.72 9.63 6.88
N ASN A 63 -0.37 9.42 8.16
CA ASN A 63 -1.20 8.60 9.04
C ASN A 63 -2.59 9.22 9.21
N ASP A 64 -3.55 8.41 9.64
CA ASP A 64 -4.94 8.79 9.89
C ASP A 64 -5.69 9.29 8.65
N GLN A 65 -5.21 8.92 7.46
CA GLN A 65 -5.89 9.18 6.19
C GLN A 65 -6.55 7.92 5.66
N VAL A 66 -7.77 8.06 5.15
CA VAL A 66 -8.45 6.99 4.42
C VAL A 66 -8.05 7.07 2.96
N ILE A 67 -7.54 5.97 2.41
CA ILE A 67 -7.07 5.91 1.02
C ILE A 67 -7.63 4.69 0.30
N VAL A 68 -7.68 4.78 -1.02
CA VAL A 68 -7.87 3.64 -1.92
C VAL A 68 -6.55 3.33 -2.61
N VAL A 69 -6.10 2.09 -2.49
CA VAL A 69 -4.90 1.56 -3.14
C VAL A 69 -5.32 0.58 -4.23
N VAL A 70 -4.94 0.87 -5.46
CA VAL A 70 -4.94 -0.09 -6.57
C VAL A 70 -3.51 -0.57 -6.76
N GLY A 71 -3.31 -1.88 -6.79
CA GLY A 71 -1.98 -2.45 -6.91
C GLY A 71 -1.96 -3.94 -7.15
N LYS A 72 -0.75 -4.51 -7.09
CA LYS A 72 -0.54 -5.94 -7.20
C LYS A 72 -0.26 -6.53 -5.82
N TYR A 73 -1.05 -7.51 -5.41
CA TYR A 73 -0.79 -8.35 -4.26
C TYR A 73 0.32 -9.34 -4.62
N ILE A 74 1.37 -9.37 -3.81
CA ILE A 74 2.61 -10.12 -3.99
C ILE A 74 2.85 -10.98 -2.76
N ILE A 75 3.30 -12.21 -3.01
CA ILE A 75 3.73 -13.14 -1.96
C ILE A 75 5.21 -13.38 -2.18
N ARG A 76 6.04 -12.99 -1.21
CA ARG A 76 7.49 -13.13 -1.30
C ARG A 76 8.07 -13.51 0.04
N ASP A 77 8.83 -14.60 0.08
CA ASP A 77 9.51 -15.06 1.30
C ASP A 77 8.52 -15.19 2.48
N GLU A 78 7.33 -15.73 2.23
CA GLU A 78 6.17 -15.82 3.14
C GLU A 78 5.52 -14.47 3.55
N GLU A 79 6.09 -13.34 3.13
CA GLU A 79 5.47 -12.03 3.34
C GLU A 79 4.41 -11.70 2.27
N LYS A 80 3.30 -11.16 2.74
CA LYS A 80 2.15 -10.74 1.93
C LYS A 80 2.08 -9.21 1.90
N LYS A 81 2.22 -8.62 0.72
CA LYS A 81 2.27 -7.16 0.55
C LYS A 81 1.63 -6.69 -0.75
N ILE A 82 1.35 -5.40 -0.83
CA ILE A 82 0.81 -4.76 -2.03
C ILE A 82 1.85 -3.83 -2.61
N PHE A 83 2.12 -3.99 -3.90
CA PHE A 83 2.85 -3.00 -4.67
C PHE A 83 1.85 -2.03 -5.28
N ALA A 84 1.84 -0.80 -4.78
CA ALA A 84 0.91 0.21 -5.25
C ALA A 84 1.19 0.56 -6.72
N GLU A 85 0.12 0.62 -7.51
CA GLU A 85 0.14 1.14 -8.89
C GLU A 85 -0.57 2.52 -8.96
N LYS A 86 -1.56 2.75 -8.10
CA LYS A 86 -2.27 4.02 -7.94
C LYS A 86 -2.79 4.16 -6.51
N ILE A 87 -2.71 5.37 -5.94
CA ILE A 87 -3.30 5.69 -4.63
C ILE A 87 -4.18 6.93 -4.80
N THR A 88 -5.36 6.90 -4.17
CA THR A 88 -6.30 8.02 -4.13
C THR A 88 -6.71 8.26 -2.68
N ALA A 89 -6.50 9.47 -2.16
CA ALA A 89 -7.03 9.84 -0.85
C ALA A 89 -8.54 10.05 -0.95
N LEU A 90 -9.27 9.59 0.07
CA LEU A 90 -10.69 9.90 0.24
C LEU A 90 -10.79 11.06 1.23
N GLU A 91 -11.43 12.15 0.82
CA GLU A 91 -11.82 13.27 1.68
C GLU A 91 -13.17 12.99 2.34
#